data_AF-A0A7K3RXE9-F1
#
_entry.id   AF-A0A7K3RXE9-F1
#
_cell.length_a   1.000
_cell.length_b   1.000
_cell.length_c   1.000
_cell.angle_alpha   90.00
_cell.angle_beta   90.00
_cell.angle_gamma   90.00
#
_symmetry.space_group_name_H-M   'P 1'
#
loop_
_entity.id
_entity.type
_entity.pdbx_description
1 polymer ?
#
loop_
_entity_poly.entity_id
_entity_poly.type
_entity_poly.pdbx_seq_one_letter_code
_entity_poly.pdbx_strand_id
1 'polypeptide(L)'
;GALVIGCDSVLELDGEALGKPADAEEATARWKSMRGRAGVLQTGHSVIDTASGRTASATASTVVRFGEPSDAEVAAYVASGEPLHVAGAFTLDGRSAPFVDAIEGDHGNVIGLSLPLLRRLLGELDVSVTELWV
;
A
#
# COMPACT_ATOMS: atom_id res chain seq x y z
N GLY A 1 12.50 7.58 -25.30
CA GLY A 1 12.13 6.32 -24.64
C GLY A 1 10.86 6.54 -23.87
N ALA A 2 10.59 5.69 -22.89
CA ALA A 2 9.46 5.77 -21.98
C ALA A 2 9.94 5.47 -20.57
N LEU A 3 9.21 5.96 -19.57
CA LEU A 3 9.41 5.59 -18.19
C LEU A 3 8.45 4.45 -17.83
N VAL A 4 8.97 3.37 -17.28
CA VAL A 4 8.19 2.24 -16.76
C VAL A 4 8.27 2.28 -15.25
N ILE A 5 7.11 2.33 -14.59
CA ILE A 5 7.00 2.39 -13.12
C ILE A 5 6.37 1.09 -12.64
N GLY A 6 7.07 0.38 -11.75
CA GLY A 6 6.58 -0.80 -11.05
C GLY A 6 6.46 -0.52 -9.55
N CYS A 7 5.37 -1.00 -8.94
CA CYS A 7 5.16 -0.93 -7.49
C CYS A 7 4.64 -2.27 -6.96
N ASP A 8 5.02 -2.59 -5.72
CA ASP A 8 4.45 -3.72 -4.97
C ASP A 8 4.36 -3.35 -3.49
N SER A 9 3.32 -3.84 -2.81
CA SER A 9 2.99 -3.42 -1.44
C SER A 9 2.72 -4.61 -0.54
N VAL A 10 3.18 -4.51 0.71
CA VAL A 10 2.88 -5.46 1.80
C VAL A 10 2.59 -4.69 3.08
N LEU A 11 1.69 -5.23 3.91
CA LEU A 11 1.50 -4.73 5.27
C LEU A 11 2.42 -5.50 6.22
N GLU A 12 3.33 -4.80 6.88
CA GLU A 12 4.15 -5.37 7.95
C GLU A 12 3.41 -5.25 9.29
N LEU A 13 3.21 -6.38 9.97
CA LEU A 13 2.63 -6.44 11.31
C LEU A 13 3.50 -7.37 12.17
N ASP A 14 4.03 -6.86 13.29
CA ASP A 14 4.97 -7.59 14.17
C ASP A 14 6.19 -8.20 13.46
N GLY A 15 6.67 -7.56 12.38
CA GLY A 15 7.79 -8.05 11.57
C GLY A 15 7.41 -9.14 10.54
N GLU A 16 6.12 -9.47 10.41
CA GLU A 16 5.62 -10.37 9.36
C GLU A 16 5.02 -9.58 8.19
N ALA A 17 5.37 -9.98 6.97
CA ALA A 17 4.83 -9.37 5.74
C ALA A 17 3.51 -10.03 5.34
N LEU A 18 2.42 -9.28 5.44
CA LEU A 18 1.07 -9.67 5.05
C LEU A 18 0.76 -9.15 3.64
N GLY A 19 0.93 -10.02 2.65
CA GLY A 19 0.51 -9.79 1.25
C GLY A 19 -1.01 -9.86 1.08
N LYS A 20 -1.50 -10.35 -0.05
CA LYS A 20 -2.93 -10.66 -0.21
C LYS A 20 -3.28 -11.92 0.60
N PRO A 21 -4.45 -12.00 1.26
CA PRO A 21 -4.86 -13.24 1.91
C PRO A 21 -5.21 -14.28 0.85
N ALA A 22 -4.94 -15.56 1.14
CA ALA A 22 -5.26 -16.66 0.24
C ALA A 22 -6.77 -16.90 0.13
N ASP A 23 -7.50 -16.66 1.22
CA ASP A 23 -8.94 -16.88 1.31
C ASP A 23 -9.62 -16.00 2.38
N ALA A 24 -10.95 -16.18 2.53
CA ALA A 24 -11.78 -15.42 3.46
C ALA A 24 -11.50 -15.74 4.93
N GLU A 25 -11.06 -16.95 5.24
CA GLU A 25 -10.71 -17.35 6.61
C GLU A 25 -9.46 -16.59 7.04
N GLU A 26 -8.43 -16.57 6.19
CA GLU A 26 -7.21 -15.81 6.42
C GLU A 26 -7.49 -14.30 6.50
N ALA A 27 -8.33 -13.75 5.62
CA ALA A 27 -8.71 -12.34 5.69
C ALA A 27 -9.38 -11.99 7.03
N THR A 28 -10.26 -12.86 7.53
CA THR A 28 -10.93 -12.68 8.83
C THR A 28 -9.93 -12.75 9.98
N ALA A 29 -9.03 -13.73 9.96
CA ALA A 29 -8.00 -13.89 10.98
C ALA A 29 -7.06 -12.67 11.03
N ARG A 30 -6.66 -12.14 9.87
CA ARG A 30 -5.86 -10.92 9.76
C ARG A 30 -6.59 -9.72 10.34
N TRP A 31 -7.86 -9.48 10.00
CA TRP A 31 -8.62 -8.36 10.59
C TRP A 31 -8.75 -8.45 12.11
N LYS A 32 -8.96 -9.66 12.64
CA LYS A 32 -8.97 -9.89 14.09
C LYS A 32 -7.61 -9.61 14.74
N SER A 33 -6.53 -9.91 14.05
CA SER A 33 -5.16 -9.61 14.49
C SER A 33 -4.82 -8.12 14.38
N MET A 34 -5.32 -7.41 13.36
CA MET A 34 -4.99 -6.02 13.06
C MET A 34 -5.80 -4.99 13.86
N ARG A 35 -7.08 -5.27 14.15
CA ARG A 35 -7.97 -4.28 14.79
C ARG A 35 -7.41 -3.76 16.12
N GLY A 36 -7.53 -2.45 16.34
CA GLY A 36 -7.02 -1.74 17.51
C GLY A 36 -5.49 -1.59 17.55
N ARG A 37 -4.79 -1.89 16.45
CA ARG A 37 -3.32 -1.89 16.38
C ARG A 37 -2.82 -1.07 15.21
N ALA A 38 -1.50 -0.92 15.15
CA ALA A 38 -0.82 -0.30 14.03
C ALA A 38 0.00 -1.33 13.24
N GLY A 39 -0.02 -1.22 11.93
CA GLY A 39 0.92 -1.90 11.02
C GLY A 39 1.66 -0.88 10.16
N VAL A 40 2.72 -1.31 9.49
CA VAL A 40 3.49 -0.46 8.57
C VAL A 40 3.29 -0.95 7.15
N LEU A 41 2.66 -0.15 6.30
CA LEU A 41 2.60 -0.47 4.88
C LEU A 41 3.92 -0.11 4.22
N GLN A 42 4.55 -1.11 3.63
CA GLN A 42 5.77 -0.99 2.82
C GLN A 42 5.36 -1.07 1.35
N THR A 43 5.71 -0.07 0.56
CA THR A 43 5.56 -0.13 -0.90
C THR A 43 6.92 0.10 -1.54
N GLY A 44 7.38 -0.87 -2.32
CA GLY A 44 8.55 -0.73 -3.17
C GLY A 44 8.19 0.00 -4.47
N HIS A 45 9.07 0.89 -4.92
CA HIS A 45 8.97 1.63 -6.16
C HIS A 45 10.20 1.34 -7.03
N SER A 46 9.99 1.07 -8.31
CA SER A 46 11.05 0.97 -9.30
C SER A 46 10.67 1.76 -10.54
N VAL A 47 11.60 2.61 -11.02
CA VAL A 47 11.43 3.41 -12.24
C VAL A 47 12.55 3.04 -13.20
N ILE A 48 12.18 2.65 -14.41
CA ILE A 48 13.10 2.29 -15.50
C ILE A 48 12.93 3.31 -16.63
N ASP A 49 14.01 3.98 -17.02
CA ASP A 49 14.06 4.77 -18.26
C ASP A 49 14.51 3.88 -19.42
N THR A 50 13.62 3.60 -20.36
CA THR A 50 13.93 2.74 -21.51
C THR A 50 14.83 3.41 -22.56
N ALA A 51 15.02 4.74 -22.50
CA ALA A 51 15.96 5.43 -23.37
C ALA A 51 17.42 5.20 -22.92
N SER A 52 17.69 5.37 -21.63
CA SER A 52 19.04 5.24 -21.06
C SER A 52 19.36 3.86 -20.50
N GLY A 53 18.33 3.04 -20.23
CA GLY A 53 18.46 1.77 -19.51
C GLY A 53 18.70 1.93 -18.00
N ARG A 54 18.69 3.16 -17.47
CA ARG A 54 18.89 3.42 -16.03
C ARG A 54 17.65 3.04 -15.23
N THR A 55 17.90 2.60 -14.00
CA THR A 55 16.86 2.23 -13.03
C THR A 55 17.14 2.93 -11.70
N ALA A 56 16.09 3.46 -11.08
CA ALA A 56 16.10 3.98 -9.71
C ALA A 56 15.05 3.24 -8.88
N SER A 57 15.34 2.87 -7.64
CA SER A 57 14.40 2.11 -6.80
C SER A 57 14.57 2.41 -5.33
N ALA A 58 13.45 2.44 -4.61
CA ALA A 58 13.41 2.68 -3.17
C ALA A 58 12.08 2.17 -2.59
N THR A 59 12.00 2.07 -1.26
CA THR A 59 10.77 1.69 -0.54
C THR A 59 10.29 2.85 0.31
N ALA A 60 8.98 3.10 0.29
CA ALA A 60 8.32 4.01 1.21
C ALA A 60 7.57 3.23 2.30
N SER A 61 7.60 3.76 3.52
CA SER A 61 6.97 3.19 4.70
C SER A 61 5.94 4.15 5.27
N THR A 62 4.73 3.67 5.57
CA THR A 62 3.66 4.46 6.18
C THR A 62 3.00 3.67 7.29
N VAL A 63 2.86 4.26 8.48
CA VAL A 63 2.14 3.61 9.59
C VAL A 63 0.64 3.78 9.39
N VAL A 64 -0.11 2.69 9.52
CA VAL A 64 -1.58 2.66 9.46
C VAL A 64 -2.10 2.20 10.81
N ARG A 65 -2.96 3.00 11.44
CA ARG A 65 -3.66 2.66 12.68
C ARG A 65 -5.06 2.16 12.36
N PHE A 66 -5.33 0.92 12.69
CA PHE A 66 -6.63 0.29 12.52
C PHE A 66 -7.48 0.55 13.77
N GLY A 67 -8.74 0.93 13.55
CA GLY A 67 -9.75 1.00 14.59
C GLY A 67 -10.19 -0.38 15.06
N GLU A 68 -11.31 -0.44 15.78
CA GLU A 68 -11.81 -1.67 16.41
C GLU A 68 -13.14 -2.17 15.78
N PRO A 69 -13.18 -2.55 14.48
CA PRO A 69 -14.40 -3.09 13.90
C PRO A 69 -14.84 -4.35 14.65
N SER A 70 -16.15 -4.43 14.85
CA SER A 70 -16.82 -5.59 15.41
C SER A 70 -16.68 -6.82 14.51
N ASP A 71 -16.89 -8.01 15.08
CA ASP A 71 -16.87 -9.25 14.30
C ASP A 71 -17.91 -9.25 13.16
N ALA A 72 -19.04 -8.55 13.35
CA ALA A 72 -20.07 -8.40 12.33
C ALA A 72 -19.62 -7.50 11.16
N GLU A 73 -18.93 -6.40 11.46
CA GLU A 73 -18.35 -5.51 10.46
C GLU A 73 -17.24 -6.19 9.66
N VAL A 74 -16.34 -6.91 10.34
CA VAL A 74 -15.30 -7.72 9.69
C VAL A 74 -15.92 -8.77 8.77
N ALA A 75 -16.93 -9.50 9.24
CA ALA A 75 -17.62 -10.50 8.42
C ALA A 75 -18.29 -9.88 7.19
N ALA A 76 -18.92 -8.71 7.34
CA ALA A 76 -19.54 -7.98 6.23
C ALA A 76 -18.50 -7.51 5.20
N TYR A 77 -17.33 -7.03 5.66
CA TYR A 77 -16.25 -6.63 4.76
C TYR A 77 -15.65 -7.81 4.01
N VAL A 78 -15.38 -8.92 4.70
CA VAL A 78 -14.89 -10.16 4.07
C VAL A 78 -15.88 -10.72 3.05
N ALA A 79 -17.18 -10.70 3.37
CA ALA A 79 -18.24 -11.12 2.44
C ALA A 79 -18.32 -10.24 1.17
N SER A 80 -17.77 -9.02 1.19
CA SER A 80 -17.72 -8.15 0.03
C SER A 80 -16.67 -8.58 -1.01
N GLY A 81 -15.76 -9.49 -0.66
CA GLY A 81 -14.68 -10.00 -1.52
C GLY A 81 -13.50 -9.04 -1.74
N GLU A 82 -13.62 -7.77 -1.33
CA GLU A 82 -12.55 -6.77 -1.50
C GLU A 82 -11.24 -7.14 -0.78
N PRO A 83 -11.24 -7.67 0.46
CA PRO A 83 -9.99 -7.97 1.18
C PRO A 83 -9.11 -8.99 0.47
N LEU A 84 -9.69 -9.85 -0.38
CA LEU A 84 -8.99 -10.94 -1.07
C LEU A 84 -8.06 -10.46 -2.18
N HIS A 85 -8.18 -9.20 -2.57
CA HIS A 85 -7.47 -8.65 -3.73
C HIS A 85 -6.39 -7.63 -3.36
N VAL A 86 -6.24 -7.33 -2.07
CA VAL A 86 -5.42 -6.22 -1.57
C VAL A 86 -4.44 -6.67 -0.48
N ALA A 87 -3.27 -6.03 -0.43
CA ALA A 87 -2.24 -6.34 0.56
C ALA A 87 -2.74 -5.98 1.98
N GLY A 88 -2.37 -6.78 2.98
CA GLY A 88 -2.85 -6.57 4.35
C GLY A 88 -4.36 -6.74 4.51
N ALA A 89 -5.10 -7.19 3.49
CA ALA A 89 -6.55 -7.34 3.51
C ALA A 89 -7.32 -6.04 3.80
N PHE A 90 -6.77 -4.86 3.49
CA PHE A 90 -7.44 -3.56 3.63
C PHE A 90 -7.12 -2.60 2.47
N THR A 91 -7.98 -1.61 2.30
CA THR A 91 -7.85 -0.44 1.42
C THR A 91 -8.06 0.85 2.24
N LEU A 92 -7.38 1.93 1.82
CA LEU A 92 -7.59 3.28 2.37
C LEU A 92 -8.70 4.05 1.63
N ASP A 93 -9.00 3.64 0.41
CA ASP A 93 -9.94 4.28 -0.52
C ASP A 93 -11.14 3.38 -0.87
N GLY A 94 -11.29 2.24 -0.18
CA GLY A 94 -12.39 1.29 -0.35
C GLY A 94 -13.19 1.06 0.93
N ARG A 95 -13.77 -0.14 1.07
CA ARG A 95 -14.78 -0.42 2.12
C ARG A 95 -14.20 -0.55 3.52
N SER A 96 -12.90 -0.80 3.68
CA SER A 96 -12.25 -0.78 5.00
C SER A 96 -11.80 0.60 5.45
N ALA A 97 -11.89 1.63 4.60
CA ALA A 97 -11.48 2.98 4.96
C ALA A 97 -12.12 3.48 6.28
N PRO A 98 -13.41 3.20 6.58
CA PRO A 98 -14.01 3.55 7.87
C PRO A 98 -13.40 2.85 9.10
N PHE A 99 -12.60 1.80 8.91
CA PHE A 99 -11.91 1.06 9.98
C PHE A 99 -10.45 1.49 10.16
N VAL A 100 -10.01 2.54 9.47
CA VAL A 100 -8.67 3.12 9.60
C VAL A 100 -8.79 4.45 10.35
N ASP A 101 -8.25 4.48 11.57
CA ASP A 101 -8.36 5.65 12.45
C ASP A 101 -7.35 6.74 12.11
N ALA A 102 -6.15 6.35 11.67
CA ALA A 102 -5.10 7.31 11.35
C ALA A 102 -4.01 6.73 10.44
N ILE A 103 -3.30 7.66 9.78
CA ILE A 103 -2.10 7.39 9.00
C ILE A 103 -1.00 8.33 9.46
N GLU A 104 0.21 7.79 9.61
CA GLU A 104 1.43 8.57 9.86
C GLU A 104 2.42 8.32 8.72
N GLY A 105 2.58 9.33 7.86
CA GLY A 105 3.42 9.25 6.66
C GLY A 105 2.66 9.66 5.40
N ASP A 106 2.93 8.97 4.31
CA ASP A 106 2.34 9.26 3.00
C ASP A 106 1.13 8.35 2.72
N HIS A 107 -0.05 8.94 2.50
CA HIS A 107 -1.27 8.19 2.16
C HIS A 107 -1.22 7.59 0.74
N GLY A 108 -0.51 8.24 -0.20
CA GLY A 108 -0.34 7.69 -1.56
C GLY A 108 0.43 6.37 -1.54
N ASN A 109 1.39 6.26 -0.61
CA ASN A 109 2.08 5.00 -0.32
C ASN A 109 1.10 3.88 0.07
N VAL A 110 0.06 4.23 0.84
CA VAL A 110 -0.96 3.28 1.32
C VAL A 110 -1.87 2.80 0.18
N ILE A 111 -2.19 3.70 -0.75
CA ILE A 111 -2.96 3.38 -1.96
C ILE A 111 -2.13 2.54 -2.94
N GLY A 112 -0.80 2.67 -2.93
CA GLY A 112 0.12 1.84 -3.72
C GLY A 112 1.17 2.62 -4.53
N LEU A 113 1.17 3.96 -4.47
CA LEU A 113 2.19 4.79 -5.13
C LEU A 113 2.49 6.06 -4.32
N SER A 114 3.69 6.13 -3.74
CA SER A 114 4.19 7.35 -3.10
C SER A 114 4.64 8.35 -4.16
N LEU A 115 3.83 9.38 -4.42
CA LEU A 115 4.21 10.46 -5.34
C LEU A 115 5.45 11.26 -4.87
N PRO A 116 5.63 11.56 -3.57
CA PRO A 116 6.87 12.15 -3.08
C PRO A 116 8.11 11.30 -3.34
N LEU A 117 8.02 9.97 -3.19
CA LEU A 117 9.12 9.06 -3.50
C LEU A 117 9.36 8.96 -5.01
N LEU A 118 8.29 8.80 -5.80
CA LEU A 118 8.36 8.79 -7.26
C LEU A 118 9.07 10.05 -7.79
N ARG A 119 8.73 11.23 -7.27
CA ARG A 119 9.42 12.48 -7.65
C ARG A 119 10.93 12.42 -7.40
N ARG A 120 11.37 11.82 -6.30
CA ARG A 120 12.80 11.66 -5.99
C ARG A 120 13.48 10.68 -6.96
N LEU A 121 12.85 9.53 -7.21
CA LEU A 121 13.34 8.52 -8.15
C LEU A 121 13.43 9.06 -9.59
N LEU A 122 12.46 9.86 -10.03
CA LEU A 122 12.53 10.56 -11.31
C LEU A 122 13.73 11.51 -11.38
N GLY A 123 14.00 12.24 -10.29
CA GLY A 123 15.18 13.09 -10.18
C GLY A 123 16.51 12.33 -10.26
N GLU A 124 16.57 11.11 -9.72
CA GLU A 124 17.74 10.22 -9.87
C GLU A 124 17.97 9.75 -11.31
N LEU A 125 16.95 9.86 -12.16
CA LEU A 125 17.00 9.58 -13.60
C LEU A 125 17.09 10.86 -14.44
N ASP A 126 17.33 12.01 -13.82
CA ASP A 126 17.40 13.33 -14.45
C ASP A 126 16.10 13.74 -15.17
N VAL A 127 14.95 13.27 -14.68
CA VAL A 127 13.62 13.65 -15.17
C VAL A 127 12.91 14.51 -14.12
N SER A 128 12.49 15.72 -14.48
CA SER A 128 11.61 16.51 -13.60
C SER A 128 10.18 16.01 -13.68
N VAL A 129 9.52 15.86 -12.52
CA VAL A 129 8.08 15.54 -12.47
C VAL A 129 7.22 16.58 -13.20
N THR A 130 7.68 17.84 -13.28
CA THR A 130 6.94 18.92 -13.95
C THR A 130 6.95 18.79 -15.47
N GLU A 131 7.90 18.05 -16.05
CA GLU A 131 7.92 17.73 -17.49
C GLU A 131 6.77 16.79 -17.88
N LEU A 132 6.18 16.11 -16.89
CA LEU A 132 5.07 15.17 -17.08
C LEU A 132 3.69 15.83 -16.90
N TRP A 133 3.64 17.12 -16.58
CA TRP A 133 2.39 17.88 -16.49
C TRP A 133 1.97 18.29 -17.90
N VAL A 134 1.22 17.41 -18.55
CA VAL A 134 0.59 17.69 -19.86
C VAL A 134 -0.67 18.51 -19.73
#